data_AF-A0A147JW02-F1
#
_entry.id   AF-A0A147JW02-F1
#
_cell.length_a   1.000
_cell.length_b   1.000
_cell.length_c   1.000
_cell.angle_alpha   90.00
_cell.angle_beta   90.00
_cell.angle_gamma   90.00
#
_symmetry.space_group_name_H-M   'P 1'
#
loop_
_entity.id
_entity.type
_entity.pdbx_description
1 polymer ?
#
loop_
_entity_poly.entity_id
_entity_poly.type
_entity_poly.pdbx_seq_one_letter_code
_entity_poly.pdbx_strand_id
1 'polypeptide(L)'
;MTGAISFSPDLLPLIINGTKTITFRRSLYPPGIYAVNGGDLRIRITEAWWTRTEEHAALHFREEGFASPSEFLDFLAKVYGKVPRSGFAHRFVVIE
;
A
#
# COMPACT_ATOMS: atom_id res chain seq x y z
N MET A 1 10.20 -12.60 -14.06
CA MET A 1 10.36 -11.20 -13.61
C MET A 1 9.12 -10.85 -12.81
N THR A 2 9.26 -10.66 -11.51
CA THR A 2 8.20 -10.06 -10.70
C THR A 2 8.05 -8.59 -11.09
N GLY A 3 6.80 -8.10 -11.12
CA GLY A 3 6.48 -6.77 -11.63
C GLY A 3 7.00 -5.62 -10.78
N ALA A 4 6.75 -4.40 -11.23
CA ALA A 4 6.92 -3.20 -10.41
C ALA A 4 5.60 -2.88 -9.69
N ILE A 5 5.71 -2.36 -8.48
CA ILE A 5 4.60 -1.75 -7.74
C ILE A 5 4.87 -0.27 -7.57
N SER A 6 3.90 0.56 -7.95
CA SER A 6 4.03 2.00 -7.85
C SER A 6 3.52 2.51 -6.50
N PHE A 7 4.20 3.51 -5.94
CA PHE A 7 3.83 4.25 -4.74
C PHE A 7 3.96 5.76 -5.01
N SER A 8 3.10 6.55 -4.35
CA SER A 8 3.26 8.01 -4.35
C SER A 8 4.64 8.39 -3.78
N PRO A 9 5.36 9.35 -4.39
CA PRO A 9 6.64 9.84 -3.86
C PRO A 9 6.58 10.21 -2.37
N ASP A 10 5.46 10.81 -1.93
CA ASP A 10 5.23 11.23 -0.54
C ASP A 10 5.26 10.06 0.45
N LEU A 11 4.98 8.84 0.00
CA LEU A 11 4.96 7.64 0.84
C LEU A 11 6.30 6.89 0.86
N LEU A 12 7.24 7.21 -0.05
CA LEU A 12 8.52 6.50 -0.13
C LEU A 12 9.35 6.61 1.16
N PRO A 13 9.48 7.79 1.81
CA PRO A 13 10.21 7.87 3.08
C PRO A 13 9.61 6.97 4.16
N LEU A 14 8.28 6.82 4.19
CA LEU A 14 7.57 5.97 5.15
C LEU A 14 7.76 4.47 4.87
N ILE A 15 7.93 4.10 3.61
CA ILE A 15 8.27 2.73 3.22
C ILE A 15 9.69 2.43 3.67
N ILE A 16 10.64 3.30 3.30
CA ILE A 16 12.08 3.11 3.59
C ILE A 16 12.34 3.04 5.10
N ASN A 17 11.67 3.86 5.90
CA ASN A 17 11.85 3.85 7.36
C ASN A 17 11.03 2.77 8.10
N GLY A 18 10.27 1.93 7.37
CA GLY A 18 9.47 0.84 7.94
C GLY A 18 8.17 1.26 8.61
N THR A 19 7.74 2.52 8.50
CA THR A 19 6.45 2.98 9.03
C THR A 19 5.28 2.43 8.21
N LYS A 20 5.41 2.49 6.88
CA LYS A 20 4.42 1.94 5.95
C LYS A 20 4.78 0.50 5.63
N THR A 21 3.93 -0.42 6.09
CA THR A 21 4.11 -1.89 5.94
C THR A 21 2.93 -2.58 5.26
N ILE A 22 1.85 -1.83 5.02
CA ILE A 22 0.69 -2.31 4.26
C ILE A 22 0.40 -1.35 3.11
N THR A 23 -0.11 -1.89 2.00
CA THR A 23 -0.63 -1.08 0.90
C THR A 23 -1.93 -1.60 0.30
N PHE A 24 -2.89 -0.68 0.12
CA PHE A 24 -4.16 -0.93 -0.54
C PHE A 24 -4.05 -0.70 -2.05
N ARG A 25 -4.60 -1.62 -2.85
CA ARG A 25 -4.64 -1.55 -4.32
C ARG A 25 -5.95 -2.11 -4.86
N ARG A 26 -6.33 -1.67 -6.06
CA ARG A 26 -7.45 -2.30 -6.80
C ARG A 26 -7.06 -3.63 -7.46
N SER A 27 -5.78 -3.82 -7.74
CA SER A 27 -5.22 -5.04 -8.31
C SER A 27 -4.56 -5.88 -7.23
N LEU A 28 -4.67 -7.20 -7.36
CA LEU A 28 -3.97 -8.15 -6.51
C LEU A 28 -2.50 -8.26 -6.93
N TYR A 29 -1.61 -8.13 -5.97
CA TYR A 29 -0.19 -8.47 -6.09
C TYR A 29 0.08 -9.70 -5.21
N PRO A 30 0.24 -10.90 -5.79
CA PRO A 30 0.47 -12.10 -4.98
C PRO A 30 1.79 -12.00 -4.20
N PRO A 31 1.96 -12.79 -3.12
CA PRO A 31 3.22 -12.85 -2.37
C PRO A 31 4.43 -13.05 -3.29
N GLY A 32 5.46 -12.22 -3.09
CA GLY A 32 6.60 -12.13 -4.00
C GLY A 32 7.43 -10.86 -3.81
N ILE A 33 8.53 -10.74 -4.54
CA ILE A 33 9.45 -9.60 -4.47
C ILE A 33 9.13 -8.62 -5.59
N TYR A 34 8.92 -7.35 -5.31
CA TYR A 34 8.57 -6.32 -6.30
C TYR A 34 9.54 -5.14 -6.22
N ALA A 35 9.89 -4.58 -7.39
CA ALA A 35 10.60 -3.32 -7.46
C ALA A 35 9.62 -2.16 -7.15
N VAL A 36 10.02 -1.24 -6.29
CA VAL A 36 9.25 -0.03 -5.99
C VAL A 36 9.51 1.01 -7.07
N ASN A 37 8.46 1.47 -7.73
CA ASN A 37 8.53 2.46 -8.82
C ASN A 37 9.51 2.09 -9.96
N GLY A 38 9.85 0.80 -10.11
CA GLY A 38 10.83 0.32 -11.09
C GLY A 38 12.30 0.69 -10.77
N GLY A 39 12.58 1.19 -9.57
CA GLY A 39 13.93 1.52 -9.10
C GLY A 39 14.60 0.39 -8.31
N ASP A 40 15.68 0.75 -7.60
CA ASP A 40 16.51 -0.20 -6.84
C ASP A 40 15.88 -0.68 -5.54
N LEU A 41 15.00 0.13 -4.93
CA LEU A 41 14.27 -0.24 -3.71
C LEU A 41 13.36 -1.45 -3.97
N ARG A 42 13.50 -2.50 -3.17
CA ARG A 42 12.70 -3.72 -3.29
C ARG A 42 11.90 -3.99 -2.02
N ILE A 43 10.66 -4.44 -2.23
CA ILE A 43 9.80 -4.95 -1.16
C ILE A 43 9.43 -6.40 -1.44
N ARG A 44 9.19 -7.16 -0.37
CA ARG A 44 8.56 -8.47 -0.44
C ARG A 44 7.14 -8.39 0.11
N ILE A 45 6.15 -8.64 -0.73
CA ILE A 45 4.78 -8.89 -0.28
C ILE A 45 4.74 -10.27 0.38
N THR A 46 4.31 -10.32 1.63
CA THR A 46 4.21 -11.55 2.42
C THR A 46 2.79 -12.09 2.45
N GLU A 47 1.80 -11.19 2.42
CA GLU A 47 0.39 -11.52 2.50
C GLU A 47 -0.42 -10.59 1.61
N ALA A 48 -1.51 -11.10 1.04
CA ALA A 48 -2.47 -10.31 0.29
C ALA A 48 -3.89 -10.80 0.59
N TRP A 49 -4.80 -9.88 0.86
CA TRP A 49 -6.20 -10.23 1.16
C TRP A 49 -7.16 -9.18 0.60
N TRP A 50 -8.37 -9.63 0.30
CA TRP A 50 -9.46 -8.73 -0.07
C TRP A 50 -10.05 -8.08 1.18
N THR A 51 -10.39 -6.79 1.09
CA THR A 51 -10.97 -6.05 2.22
C THR A 51 -11.91 -4.93 1.75
N ARG A 52 -12.84 -4.54 2.62
CA ARG A 52 -13.65 -3.33 2.43
C ARG A 52 -12.83 -2.10 2.80
N THR A 53 -12.94 -1.04 2.02
CA THR A 53 -12.08 0.13 2.18
C THR A 53 -12.25 0.82 3.55
N GLU A 54 -13.49 0.94 4.03
CA GLU A 54 -13.77 1.56 5.33
C GLU A 54 -13.22 0.74 6.51
N GLU A 55 -13.35 -0.58 6.44
CA GLU A 55 -12.80 -1.49 7.44
C GLU A 55 -11.27 -1.45 7.44
N HIS A 56 -10.67 -1.47 6.25
CA HIS A 56 -9.22 -1.30 6.10
C HIS A 56 -8.74 0.05 6.63
N ALA A 57 -9.46 1.14 6.34
CA ALA A 57 -9.14 2.46 6.87
C ALA A 57 -9.21 2.48 8.40
N ALA A 58 -10.22 1.86 9.00
CA ALA A 58 -10.35 1.81 10.45
C ALA A 58 -9.21 1.02 11.13
N LEU A 59 -8.78 -0.08 10.52
CA LEU A 59 -7.82 -1.01 11.13
C LEU A 59 -6.36 -0.69 10.80
N HIS A 60 -6.07 -0.24 9.58
CA HIS A 60 -4.72 -0.25 9.01
C HIS A 60 -4.20 1.13 8.56
N PHE A 61 -4.92 2.23 8.81
CA PHE A 61 -4.47 3.57 8.35
C PHE A 61 -3.05 3.93 8.79
N ARG A 62 -2.64 3.52 10.00
CA ARG A 62 -1.28 3.77 10.51
C ARG A 62 -0.22 2.96 9.76
N GLU A 63 -0.48 1.67 9.52
CA GLU A 63 0.39 0.79 8.72
C GLU A 63 0.41 1.20 7.24
N GLU A 64 -0.60 1.94 6.78
CA GLU A 64 -0.63 2.60 5.48
C GLU A 64 0.17 3.93 5.46
N GLY A 65 0.59 4.44 6.61
CA GLY A 65 1.39 5.66 6.76
C GLY A 65 0.60 6.96 6.99
N PHE A 66 -0.67 6.87 7.43
CA PHE A 66 -1.55 8.02 7.63
C PHE A 66 -1.84 8.27 9.12
N ALA A 67 -2.17 9.51 9.48
CA ALA A 67 -2.45 9.90 10.87
C ALA A 67 -3.91 9.62 11.29
N SER A 68 -4.81 9.43 10.33
CA SER A 68 -6.22 9.06 10.60
C SER A 68 -6.84 8.23 9.46
N PRO A 69 -7.94 7.50 9.74
CA PRO A 69 -8.72 6.84 8.69
C PRO A 69 -9.20 7.80 7.60
N SER A 70 -9.67 8.99 7.98
CA SER A 70 -10.17 10.01 7.03
C SER A 70 -9.08 10.47 6.06
N GLU A 71 -7.87 10.73 6.55
CA GLU A 71 -6.73 11.13 5.71
C GLU A 71 -6.37 10.05 4.68
N PHE A 72 -6.40 8.78 5.10
CA PHE A 72 -6.20 7.66 4.18
C PHE A 72 -7.29 7.61 3.10
N LEU A 73 -8.57 7.78 3.47
CA LEU A 73 -9.68 7.78 2.53
C LEU A 73 -9.59 8.95 1.53
N ASP A 74 -9.22 10.14 2.00
CA ASP A 74 -8.99 11.33 1.16
C ASP A 74 -7.84 11.08 0.18
N PHE A 75 -6.76 10.43 0.62
CA PHE A 75 -5.67 10.02 -0.24
C PHE A 75 -6.14 9.03 -1.32
N LEU A 76 -6.94 8.02 -0.96
CA LEU A 76 -7.51 7.09 -1.94
C LEU A 76 -8.41 7.81 -2.95
N ALA A 77 -9.20 8.79 -2.51
CA ALA A 77 -10.02 9.61 -3.39
C ALA A 77 -9.16 10.41 -4.39
N LYS A 78 -8.03 10.98 -3.94
CA LYS A 78 -7.08 11.68 -4.80
C LYS A 78 -6.44 10.74 -5.84
N VAL A 79 -6.05 9.53 -5.43
CA VAL A 79 -5.39 8.55 -6.32
C VAL A 79 -6.36 7.94 -7.35
N TYR A 80 -7.58 7.61 -6.93
CA TYR A 80 -8.54 6.87 -7.76
C TYR A 80 -9.68 7.73 -8.32
N GLY A 81 -9.70 9.03 -8.04
CA GLY A 81 -10.78 9.97 -8.37
C GLY A 81 -12.04 9.81 -7.51
N LYS A 82 -12.10 8.77 -6.68
CA LYS A 82 -13.15 8.49 -5.68
C LYS A 82 -12.66 7.44 -4.71
N VAL A 83 -13.23 7.39 -3.51
CA VAL A 83 -12.96 6.31 -2.54
C VAL A 83 -13.49 4.98 -3.11
N PRO A 84 -12.64 3.97 -3.34
CA PRO A 84 -13.11 2.64 -3.73
C PRO A 84 -13.96 2.02 -2.62
N ARG A 85 -14.94 1.16 -2.95
CA ARG A 85 -15.69 0.41 -1.93
C ARG A 85 -14.89 -0.73 -1.30
N SER A 86 -13.99 -1.32 -2.07
CA SER A 86 -13.15 -2.45 -1.67
C SER A 86 -11.91 -2.55 -2.55
N GLY A 87 -10.98 -3.40 -2.13
CA GLY A 87 -9.74 -3.70 -2.86
C GLY A 87 -8.94 -4.78 -2.17
N PHE A 88 -7.66 -4.82 -2.49
CA PHE A 88 -6.69 -5.76 -1.94
C PHE A 88 -5.69 -5.01 -1.08
N ALA A 89 -5.55 -5.44 0.16
CA ALA A 89 -4.47 -5.04 1.05
C ALA A 89 -3.30 -6.01 0.89
N HIS A 90 -2.08 -5.46 0.95
CA HIS A 90 -0.85 -6.23 0.81
C HIS A 90 0.09 -5.86 1.94
N ARG A 91 0.43 -6.83 2.78
CA ARG A 91 1.49 -6.67 3.78
C ARG A 91 2.83 -6.91 3.12
N PHE A 92 3.80 -6.06 3.42
CA PHE A 92 5.13 -6.16 2.84
C PHE A 92 6.23 -5.78 3.83
N VAL A 93 7.45 -6.20 3.48
CA VAL A 93 8.69 -5.78 4.15
C VAL A 93 9.66 -5.21 3.12
N VAL A 94 10.43 -4.19 3.49
CA VAL A 94 11.57 -3.73 2.68
C VAL A 94 12.68 -4.76 2.80
N ILE A 95 13.32 -5.11 1.68
CA ILE A 95 14.40 -6.11 1.67
C ILE A 95 15.73 -5.57 1.16
N GLU A 96 15.73 -4.53 0.33
CA GLU A 96 16.92 -3.88 -0.26
C GLU A 96 16.58 -2.43 -0.62
#